data_AF-A0A1S3DTE0-F1
#
_entry.id   AF-A0A1S3DTE0-F1
#
_cell.length_a   1.000
_cell.length_b   1.000
_cell.length_c   1.000
_cell.angle_alpha   90.00
_cell.angle_beta   90.00
_cell.angle_gamma   90.00
#
_symmetry.space_group_name_H-M   'P 1'
#
loop_
_entity.id
_entity.type
_entity.pdbx_description
1 polymer ?
#
loop_
_entity_poly.entity_id
_entity_poly.type
_entity_poly.pdbx_seq_one_letter_code
_entity_poly.pdbx_strand_id
1 'polypeptide(L)'
;MCMLTNDIYDYYNVSQGKITIPGMDDGEEFQLTDQAFDILGFTKEEKENVYKITASVMHMGGMKFKQRGREEQAEPDGTEEGDRVSKLLGVDSQQLYTNLVKPRIKVGNEFVTQGRNVNQVC
;
A
#
# COMPACT_ATOMS: atom_id res chain seq x y z
N MET A 1 -4.09 3.63 14.35
CA MET A 1 -2.69 3.44 13.95
C MET A 1 -2.58 3.09 12.47
N CYS A 2 -3.17 1.98 12.02
CA CYS A 2 -3.00 1.48 10.64
C CYS A 2 -4.05 1.97 9.62
N MET A 3 -5.07 2.74 10.05
CA MET A 3 -6.14 3.27 9.18
C MET A 3 -6.96 2.20 8.43
N LEU A 4 -7.00 0.99 8.99
CA LEU A 4 -7.83 -0.09 8.49
C LEU A 4 -9.30 0.10 8.93
N THR A 5 -10.22 -0.16 8.00
CA THR A 5 -11.63 -0.43 8.20
C THR A 5 -11.85 -1.84 8.78
N ASN A 6 -13.11 -2.14 9.15
CA ASN A 6 -13.53 -3.46 9.64
C ASN A 6 -14.09 -4.36 8.52
N ASP A 7 -13.97 -3.97 7.25
CA ASP A 7 -14.42 -4.77 6.11
C ASP A 7 -13.20 -5.17 5.26
N ILE A 8 -12.92 -6.48 5.17
CA ILE A 8 -11.80 -7.00 4.40
C ILE A 8 -11.97 -6.77 2.89
N TYR A 9 -13.19 -6.58 2.41
CA TYR A 9 -13.48 -6.35 0.99
C TYR A 9 -13.09 -4.93 0.52
N ASP A 10 -12.76 -4.04 1.45
CA ASP A 10 -12.15 -2.74 1.12
C ASP A 10 -10.72 -2.92 0.55
N TYR A 11 -10.07 -4.06 0.79
CA TYR A 11 -8.68 -4.33 0.39
C TYR A 11 -8.60 -5.32 -0.75
N TYR A 12 -8.61 -4.79 -1.98
CA TYR A 12 -8.69 -5.59 -3.20
C TYR A 12 -7.62 -6.70 -3.30
N ASN A 13 -6.35 -6.40 -3.01
CA ASN A 13 -5.25 -7.35 -3.20
C ASN A 13 -5.33 -8.60 -2.31
N VAL A 14 -6.01 -8.53 -1.17
CA VAL A 14 -6.07 -9.61 -0.18
C VAL A 14 -7.46 -10.24 -0.02
N SER A 15 -8.44 -9.82 -0.84
CA SER A 15 -9.84 -10.27 -0.76
C SER A 15 -10.34 -10.98 -2.02
N GLN A 16 -9.45 -11.31 -2.97
CA GLN A 16 -9.82 -12.02 -4.21
C GLN A 16 -10.16 -13.51 -3.99
N GLY A 17 -9.84 -14.04 -2.80
CA GLY A 17 -9.96 -15.46 -2.48
C GLY A 17 -10.76 -15.72 -1.20
N LYS A 18 -10.36 -16.77 -0.48
CA LYS A 18 -10.89 -17.05 0.85
C LYS A 18 -10.27 -16.07 1.85
N ILE A 19 -11.12 -15.48 2.67
CA ILE A 19 -10.75 -14.51 3.72
C ILE A 19 -10.75 -15.15 5.12
N THR A 20 -11.15 -16.43 5.22
CA THR A 20 -11.21 -17.18 6.48
C THR A 20 -10.77 -18.62 6.23
N ILE A 21 -10.17 -19.23 7.25
CA ILE A 21 -9.74 -20.62 7.25
C ILE A 21 -10.54 -21.39 8.31
N PRO A 22 -11.16 -22.54 7.98
CA PRO A 22 -11.91 -23.32 8.96
C PRO A 22 -11.06 -23.72 10.16
N GLY A 23 -11.53 -23.42 11.37
CA GLY A 23 -10.86 -23.77 12.62
C GLY A 23 -9.73 -22.81 13.04
N MET A 24 -9.59 -21.65 12.38
CA MET A 24 -8.62 -20.62 12.70
C MET A 24 -9.32 -19.33 13.14
N ASP A 25 -8.82 -18.70 14.20
CA ASP A 25 -9.24 -17.38 14.66
C ASP A 25 -8.10 -16.38 14.44
N ASP A 26 -8.22 -15.55 13.40
CA ASP A 26 -7.19 -14.55 13.05
C ASP A 26 -6.92 -13.54 14.19
N GLY A 27 -7.90 -13.31 15.08
CA GLY A 27 -7.76 -12.43 16.23
C GLY A 27 -6.87 -13.04 17.31
N GLU A 28 -7.03 -14.33 17.60
CA GLU A 28 -6.19 -15.07 18.53
C GLU A 28 -4.76 -15.22 17.97
N GLU A 29 -4.63 -15.62 16.71
CA GLU A 29 -3.34 -15.78 16.02
C GLU A 29 -2.55 -14.45 15.97
N PHE A 30 -3.23 -13.32 15.77
CA PHE A 30 -2.60 -12.01 15.82
C PHE A 30 -2.05 -11.69 17.21
N GLN A 31 -2.79 -11.99 18.28
CA GLN A 31 -2.32 -11.74 19.65
C GLN A 31 -1.09 -12.59 20.00
N LEU A 32 -1.07 -13.86 19.58
CA LEU A 32 0.09 -14.72 19.75
C LEU A 32 1.31 -14.19 18.99
N THR A 33 1.09 -13.67 17.77
CA THR A 33 2.15 -13.05 16.95
C THR A 33 2.69 -11.76 17.58
N ASP A 34 1.82 -10.90 18.13
CA ASP A 34 2.26 -9.67 18.81
C ASP A 34 3.09 -9.96 20.06
N GLN A 35 2.70 -10.97 20.84
CA GLN A 35 3.47 -11.45 21.99
C GLN A 35 4.81 -12.06 21.56
N ALA A 36 4.86 -12.76 20.43
CA ALA A 36 6.11 -13.30 19.90
C ALA A 36 7.12 -12.19 19.56
N PHE A 37 6.69 -11.05 19.02
CA PHE A 37 7.56 -9.89 18.82
C PHE A 37 8.16 -9.39 20.14
N ASP A 38 7.36 -9.34 21.22
CA ASP A 38 7.84 -8.92 22.55
C ASP A 38 8.89 -9.88 23.10
N ILE A 39 8.68 -11.20 22.96
CA ILE A 39 9.63 -12.24 23.36
C ILE A 39 10.95 -12.13 22.58
N LEU A 40 10.87 -11.78 21.30
CA LEU A 40 12.04 -11.58 20.44
C LEU A 40 12.75 -10.24 20.70
N GLY A 41 12.22 -9.38 21.58
CA GLY A 41 12.85 -8.14 22.01
C GLY A 41 12.60 -6.95 21.08
N PHE A 42 11.56 -7.00 20.23
CA PHE A 42 11.18 -5.84 19.43
C PHE A 42 10.66 -4.73 20.35
N THR A 43 11.09 -3.51 20.07
CA THR A 43 10.50 -2.33 20.72
C THR A 43 9.08 -2.13 20.23
N LYS A 44 8.27 -1.42 21.04
CA LYS A 44 6.92 -1.02 20.63
C LYS A 44 6.92 -0.28 19.29
N GLU A 45 7.86 0.64 19.10
CA GLU A 45 7.97 1.41 17.85
C GLU A 45 8.25 0.52 16.64
N GLU A 46 9.15 -0.45 16.76
CA GLU A 46 9.44 -1.41 15.68
C GLU A 46 8.20 -2.24 15.33
N LYS A 47 7.47 -2.77 16.32
CA LYS A 47 6.21 -3.50 16.09
C LYS A 47 5.20 -2.62 15.35
N GLU A 48 4.99 -1.40 15.83
CA GLU A 48 4.08 -0.45 15.19
C GLU A 48 4.49 -0.13 13.76
N ASN A 49 5.79 -0.01 13.47
CA ASN A 49 6.29 0.26 12.13
C ASN A 49 6.09 -0.94 11.20
N VAL A 50 6.28 -2.18 11.69
CA VAL A 50 5.91 -3.40 10.93
C VAL A 50 4.42 -3.37 10.58
N TYR A 51 3.54 -3.09 11.53
CA TYR A 51 2.10 -3.02 11.28
C TYR A 51 1.71 -1.91 10.30
N LYS A 52 2.35 -0.74 10.37
CA LYS A 52 2.13 0.36 9.41
C LYS A 52 2.54 -0.03 7.99
N ILE A 53 3.68 -0.69 7.82
CA ILE A 53 4.17 -1.14 6.51
C ILE A 53 3.25 -2.25 5.96
N THR A 54 2.85 -3.22 6.77
CA THR A 54 1.93 -4.28 6.33
C THR A 54 0.58 -3.71 5.90
N ALA A 55 0.01 -2.78 6.67
CA ALA A 55 -1.25 -2.13 6.31
C ALA A 55 -1.13 -1.23 5.07
N SER A 56 0.02 -0.58 4.85
CA SER A 56 0.21 0.24 3.64
C SER A 56 0.18 -0.60 2.37
N VAL A 57 0.66 -1.84 2.40
CA VAL A 57 0.54 -2.79 1.28
C VAL A 57 -0.93 -3.09 0.96
N MET A 58 -1.78 -3.25 1.99
CA MET A 58 -3.22 -3.46 1.80
C MET A 58 -3.89 -2.25 1.13
N HIS A 59 -3.61 -1.04 1.62
CA HIS A 59 -4.14 0.21 1.04
C HIS A 59 -3.62 0.46 -0.38
N MET A 60 -2.36 0.15 -0.66
CA MET A 60 -1.76 0.36 -2.00
C MET A 60 -2.49 -0.45 -3.07
N GLY A 61 -3.06 -1.60 -2.72
CA GLY A 61 -3.91 -2.39 -3.63
C GLY A 61 -5.25 -1.73 -4.00
N GLY A 62 -5.69 -0.74 -3.24
CA GLY A 62 -6.90 0.03 -3.52
C GLY A 62 -6.64 1.29 -4.37
N MET A 63 -5.39 1.63 -4.67
CA MET A 63 -5.05 2.80 -5.48
C MET A 63 -5.49 2.58 -6.93
N LYS A 64 -6.35 3.47 -7.43
CA LYS A 64 -6.91 3.38 -8.79
C LYS A 64 -6.32 4.45 -9.69
N PHE A 65 -6.18 4.09 -10.95
CA PHE A 65 -5.68 4.97 -12.00
C PHE A 65 -6.57 4.85 -13.23
N LYS A 66 -6.70 5.95 -13.98
CA LYS A 66 -7.49 6.01 -15.20
C LYS A 66 -6.75 6.73 -16.30
N GLN A 67 -7.22 6.53 -17.54
CA GLN A 67 -6.73 7.25 -18.70
C GLN A 67 -7.65 8.45 -18.97
N ARG A 68 -7.07 9.63 -19.19
CA ARG A 68 -7.85 10.83 -19.53
C ARG A 68 -7.79 11.13 -21.01
N GLY A 69 -8.93 10.99 -21.69
CA GLY A 69 -9.06 11.35 -23.10
C GLY A 69 -8.18 10.48 -24.00
N ARG A 70 -7.39 11.12 -24.88
CA ARG A 70 -6.50 10.43 -25.84
C ARG A 70 -5.04 10.34 -25.38
N GLU A 71 -4.71 10.86 -24.20
CA GLU A 71 -3.35 10.76 -23.67
C GLU A 71 -3.10 9.36 -23.14
N GLU A 72 -1.95 8.75 -23.46
CA GLU A 72 -1.60 7.41 -22.93
C GLU A 72 -1.21 7.43 -21.45
N GLN A 73 -0.97 8.61 -20.88
CA GLN A 73 -0.56 8.77 -19.50
C GLN A 73 -1.72 8.49 -18.52
N ALA A 74 -1.45 7.68 -17.50
CA ALA A 74 -2.35 7.47 -16.39
C ALA A 74 -2.51 8.74 -15.53
N GLU A 75 -3.65 8.88 -14.86
CA GLU A 75 -3.88 9.83 -13.77
C GLU A 75 -4.53 9.11 -12.58
N PRO A 76 -4.36 9.59 -11.34
CA PRO A 76 -5.05 9.03 -10.18
C PRO A 76 -6.57 9.10 -10.34
N ASP A 77 -7.27 8.02 -9.98
CA ASP A 77 -8.74 7.97 -9.89
C ASP A 77 -9.17 7.95 -8.42
N GLY A 78 -9.04 9.12 -7.77
CA GLY A 78 -9.16 9.27 -6.32
C GLY A 78 -7.81 9.19 -5.62
N THR A 79 -7.70 9.84 -4.45
CA THR A 79 -6.43 9.95 -3.70
C THR A 79 -6.46 9.32 -2.31
N GLU A 80 -7.63 8.92 -1.84
CA GLU A 80 -7.86 8.52 -0.44
C GLU A 80 -6.94 7.37 0.01
N GLU A 81 -6.78 6.34 -0.81
CA GLU A 81 -5.89 5.21 -0.50
C GLU A 81 -4.42 5.62 -0.51
N GLY A 82 -3.99 6.44 -1.49
CA GLY A 82 -2.62 6.95 -1.53
C GLY A 82 -2.30 7.88 -0.36
N ASP A 83 -3.28 8.67 0.09
CA ASP A 83 -3.14 9.53 1.28
C ASP A 83 -2.93 8.69 2.55
N ARG A 84 -3.64 7.57 2.69
CA ARG A 84 -3.43 6.60 3.77
C ARG A 84 -2.04 5.97 3.69
N VAL A 85 -1.63 5.49 2.52
CA VAL A 85 -0.29 4.92 2.28
C VAL A 85 0.80 5.92 2.67
N SER A 86 0.70 7.15 2.18
CA SER A 86 1.66 8.21 2.44
C SER A 86 1.80 8.54 3.92
N LYS A 87 0.68 8.61 4.64
CA LYS A 87 0.69 8.85 6.09
C LYS A 87 1.27 7.68 6.88
N LEU A 88 1.08 6.43 6.46
CA LEU A 88 1.69 5.26 7.12
C LEU A 88 3.20 5.19 6.88
N LEU A 89 3.65 5.56 5.68
CA LEU A 89 5.06 5.51 5.29
C LEU A 89 5.85 6.79 5.61
N GLY A 90 5.16 7.87 6.02
CA GLY A 90 5.78 9.16 6.31
C GLY A 90 6.32 9.86 5.06
N VAL A 91 5.66 9.69 3.91
CA VAL A 91 6.03 10.32 2.63
C VAL A 91 4.98 11.32 2.16
N ASP A 92 5.33 12.16 1.21
CA ASP A 92 4.38 13.11 0.61
C ASP A 92 3.44 12.41 -0.40
N SER A 93 2.14 12.66 -0.28
CA SER A 93 1.11 12.04 -1.13
C SER A 93 1.20 12.46 -2.60
N GLN A 94 1.42 13.75 -2.85
CA GLN A 94 1.53 14.24 -4.22
C GLN A 94 2.77 13.66 -4.91
N GLN A 95 3.88 13.57 -4.19
CA GLN A 95 5.12 12.98 -4.68
C GLN A 95 4.99 11.47 -4.89
N LEU A 96 4.26 10.74 -4.03
CA LEU A 96 3.95 9.32 -4.22
C LEU A 96 3.25 9.10 -5.56
N TYR A 97 2.12 9.77 -5.79
CA TYR A 97 1.36 9.65 -7.05
C TYR A 97 2.18 10.08 -8.27
N THR A 98 2.95 11.17 -8.14
CA THR A 98 3.82 11.63 -9.22
C THR A 98 4.88 10.59 -9.57
N ASN A 99 5.50 9.95 -8.58
CA ASN A 99 6.53 8.95 -8.81
C ASN A 99 5.99 7.64 -9.40
N LEU A 100 4.75 7.28 -9.10
CA LEU A 100 4.08 6.12 -9.69
C LEU A 100 3.76 6.33 -11.17
N VAL A 101 3.24 7.51 -11.53
CA VAL A 101 2.79 7.82 -12.89
C VAL A 101 3.90 8.35 -13.80
N LYS A 102 4.90 9.04 -13.22
CA LYS A 102 6.03 9.69 -13.90
C LYS A 102 7.37 9.33 -13.21
N PRO A 103 7.75 8.05 -13.13
CA PRO A 103 9.01 7.66 -12.52
C PRO A 103 10.20 8.26 -13.26
N ARG A 104 11.26 8.54 -12.49
CA ARG A 104 12.57 8.91 -13.02
C ARG A 104 13.38 7.64 -13.27
N ILE A 105 13.77 7.42 -14.52
CA ILE A 105 14.52 6.25 -14.97
C ILE A 105 15.94 6.68 -15.25
N LYS A 106 16.90 5.92 -14.71
CA LYS A 106 18.31 6.13 -15.00
C LYS A 106 18.65 5.50 -16.34
N VAL A 107 19.13 6.31 -17.29
CA VAL A 107 19.57 5.88 -18.62
C VAL A 107 21.02 6.31 -18.79
N GLY A 108 21.94 5.35 -18.70
CA GLY A 108 23.37 5.64 -18.60
C GLY A 108 23.69 6.50 -17.37
N ASN A 109 24.16 7.73 -17.59
CA ASN A 109 24.51 8.67 -16.53
C ASN A 109 23.42 9.72 -16.25
N GLU A 110 22.32 9.72 -17.00
CA GLU A 110 21.25 10.71 -16.87
C GLU A 110 19.97 10.10 -16.27
N PHE A 111 19.11 10.97 -15.73
CA PHE A 111 17.76 10.60 -15.29
C PHE A 111 16.73 11.24 -16.21
N VAL A 112 15.87 10.43 -16.79
CA VAL A 112 14.75 10.86 -17.63
C VAL A 112 13.43 10.53 -16.96
N THR A 113 12.47 11.45 -17.04
CA THR A 113 11.12 11.21 -16.55
C THR A 113 10.31 10.52 -17.64
N GLN A 114 9.76 9.34 -17.34
CA GLN A 114 8.93 8.60 -18.30
C GLN A 114 7.50 8.46 -17.76
N GLY A 115 6.51 8.86 -18.55
CA GLY A 115 5.11 8.61 -18.23
C GLY A 115 4.75 7.13 -18.36
N ARG A 116 3.89 6.65 -17.46
CA ARG A 116 3.29 5.30 -17.49
C ARG A 116 1.83 5.37 -17.93
N ASN A 117 1.40 4.37 -18.69
CA ASN A 117 -0.02 4.15 -18.96
C ASN A 117 -0.70 3.38 -17.82
N VAL A 118 -2.03 3.30 -17.82
CA VAL A 118 -2.81 2.71 -16.71
C VAL A 118 -2.36 1.28 -16.38
N ASN A 119 -2.06 0.47 -17.41
CA ASN A 119 -1.63 -0.92 -17.22
C ASN A 119 -0.20 -1.07 -16.68
N GLN A 120 0.55 0.03 -16.53
CA GLN A 120 1.95 0.04 -16.11
C GLN A 120 2.17 0.63 -14.70
N VAL A 121 1.18 1.31 -14.11
CA VAL A 121 1.39 2.09 -12.87
C VAL A 121 1.37 1.23 -11.60
N CYS A 122 0.40 0.34 -11.47
CA CYS A 122 0.26 -0.60 -10.35
C CYS A 122 -0.53 -1.83 -10.81
#